data_AF-A0A952X5Y5-F1
#
_entry.id   AF-A0A952X5Y5-F1
#
_cell.length_a   1.000
_cell.length_b   1.000
_cell.length_c   1.000
_cell.angle_alpha   90.00
_cell.angle_beta   90.00
_cell.angle_gamma   90.00
#
_symmetry.space_group_name_H-M   'P 1'
#
loop_
_entity.id
_entity.type
_entity.pdbx_description
1 polymer ?
#
loop_
_entity_poly.entity_id
_entity_poly.type
_entity_poly.pdbx_seq_one_letter_code
_entity_poly.pdbx_strand_id
1 'polypeptide(L)'
;MTYARRQVGLRQTSRGSLRRSSDRQSGQTIGTPQASGNRAATGGERLGRGTVDPFPGTSLRRTTSARAVPRAVRRNPQYPTPRRTVQFTFSTRPRRRGPSPERRPVRAPEDRLSAYDYQLPPELIAQVPADRRDASRLMVVRPRTAAIEHRRFPEFPRELRPGDLLVLNDTRVIPARLVGRRQSTGGRWEGLYLGQTAAGDEWRLIGRTRGRLLPGERLAIPDPQGAAELELELIAVSDEGEWTARCLTPGATLDVLARFGRVPLPPYIERDAERPLDAERYQTTYAARPGAVAAPTAGLHLTPELIAQCRDQGVGIAAVTLHVGIGTFRPVTVEDLSQHVMHAEWAEVSAEAAEAVRRTRACGGRVIAVGTTSVRTLETAARDGEVRAWSGETDIFLRPPCRFRAVDALLTNFHLPKSTLLMLVSALAGRELILRAYSEAIEQRYRFFSYGDAMLIDAPADMADQ
;
A
#
# COMPACT_ATOMS: atom_id res chain seq x y z
N MET A 1 -63.46 -10.58 24.59
CA MET A 1 -62.88 -11.56 25.54
C MET A 1 -61.49 -11.08 25.91
N THR A 2 -61.00 -10.94 27.14
CA THR A 2 -61.51 -11.05 28.51
C THR A 2 -60.33 -10.58 29.38
N TYR A 3 -60.53 -9.54 30.22
CA TYR A 3 -59.85 -9.25 31.51
C TYR A 3 -58.33 -8.93 31.54
N ALA A 4 -57.75 -8.26 32.54
CA ALA A 4 -58.15 -7.26 33.55
C ALA A 4 -56.94 -6.97 34.46
N ARG A 5 -56.67 -5.69 34.73
CA ARG A 5 -56.43 -5.04 36.05
C ARG A 5 -55.28 -5.46 37.01
N ARG A 6 -54.56 -4.39 37.43
CA ARG A 6 -54.12 -4.00 38.81
C ARG A 6 -53.04 -4.91 39.46
N GLN A 7 -52.11 -4.49 40.33
CA GLN A 7 -52.09 -3.49 41.41
C GLN A 7 -50.61 -3.35 41.88
N VAL A 8 -50.00 -2.15 41.95
CA VAL A 8 -49.67 -1.33 43.13
C VAL A 8 -49.31 -2.06 44.45
N GLY A 9 -48.11 -1.77 44.98
CA GLY A 9 -47.74 -1.76 46.40
C GLY A 9 -46.25 -1.39 46.58
N LEU A 10 -45.82 -0.16 46.91
CA LEU A 10 -45.84 0.65 48.14
C LEU A 10 -44.79 0.29 49.23
N ARG A 11 -44.09 1.36 49.68
CA ARG A 11 -43.38 1.61 50.97
C ARG A 11 -41.90 1.15 51.07
N GLN A 12 -40.96 1.87 51.69
CA GLN A 12 -40.99 3.09 52.51
C GLN A 12 -39.57 3.68 52.74
N THR A 13 -39.45 5.00 52.59
CA THR A 13 -38.81 6.01 53.48
C THR A 13 -37.41 5.86 54.10
N SER A 14 -36.56 6.88 53.85
CA SER A 14 -36.04 7.87 54.84
C SER A 14 -35.34 9.03 54.07
N ARG A 15 -35.81 10.29 54.12
CA ARG A 15 -35.52 11.40 55.08
C ARG A 15 -34.01 11.62 55.30
N GLY A 16 -33.41 12.81 55.17
CA GLY A 16 -33.89 14.21 55.03
C GLY A 16 -32.84 15.11 54.36
N SER A 17 -33.26 16.16 53.65
CA SER A 17 -33.36 17.58 54.08
C SER A 17 -32.03 18.35 54.01
N LEU A 18 -31.79 19.20 52.99
CA LEU A 18 -32.29 20.58 52.78
C LEU A 18 -31.50 21.66 53.53
N ARG A 19 -30.84 22.55 52.77
CA ARG A 19 -30.91 24.05 52.76
C ARG A 19 -29.71 24.55 51.93
N ARG A 20 -29.83 25.20 50.76
CA ARG A 20 -30.40 26.52 50.37
C ARG A 20 -29.84 27.72 51.15
N SER A 21 -29.06 28.54 50.44
CA SER A 21 -29.19 30.01 50.24
C SER A 21 -28.00 30.44 49.36
N SER A 22 -28.13 31.00 48.15
CA SER A 22 -28.70 32.29 47.69
C SER A 22 -28.03 33.52 48.31
N ASP A 23 -27.22 34.25 47.53
CA ASP A 23 -27.48 35.65 47.11
C ASP A 23 -26.30 36.18 46.24
N ARG A 24 -26.58 36.70 45.03
CA ARG A 24 -26.61 38.14 44.61
C ARG A 24 -25.23 38.79 44.50
N GLN A 25 -24.94 39.77 43.64
CA GLN A 25 -25.49 40.39 42.41
C GLN A 25 -24.50 41.54 42.09
N SER A 26 -24.17 41.80 40.83
CA SER A 26 -23.75 43.10 40.21
C SER A 26 -22.93 42.79 38.95
N GLY A 27 -23.10 43.40 37.77
CA GLY A 27 -23.92 44.54 37.33
C GLY A 27 -23.03 45.65 36.74
N GLN A 28 -23.39 46.13 35.53
CA GLN A 28 -22.82 47.23 34.71
C GLN A 28 -21.77 46.76 33.65
N THR A 29 -21.96 46.79 32.33
CA THR A 29 -22.64 47.59 31.27
C THR A 29 -21.89 48.83 30.74
N ILE A 30 -21.72 48.83 29.40
CA ILE A 30 -21.53 49.92 28.40
C ILE A 30 -20.13 50.52 28.21
N GLY A 31 -19.67 50.50 26.95
CA GLY A 31 -18.62 51.39 26.43
C GLY A 31 -18.15 51.08 25.01
N THR A 32 -18.89 51.54 23.99
CA THR A 32 -18.35 51.84 22.64
C THR A 32 -17.24 52.90 22.72
N PRO A 33 -16.35 52.95 21.71
CA PRO A 33 -16.21 54.22 21.00
C PRO A 33 -16.12 54.10 19.47
N GLN A 34 -16.63 55.14 18.82
CA GLN A 34 -16.51 55.45 17.41
C GLN A 34 -15.13 56.05 17.06
N ALA A 35 -14.71 55.78 15.82
CA ALA A 35 -14.11 56.67 14.81
C ALA A 35 -12.95 57.64 15.18
N SER A 36 -11.79 57.35 14.59
CA SER A 36 -11.01 58.26 13.73
C SER A 36 -10.26 57.34 12.75
N GLY A 37 -10.18 57.55 11.44
CA GLY A 37 -10.05 58.77 10.69
C GLY A 37 -8.71 58.72 9.96
N ASN A 38 -8.64 58.09 8.79
CA ASN A 38 -7.75 58.59 7.73
C ASN A 38 -8.21 58.18 6.34
N ARG A 39 -8.43 59.21 5.53
CA ARG A 39 -8.67 59.25 4.08
C ARG A 39 -7.34 59.50 3.37
N ALA A 40 -7.37 59.26 2.05
CA ALA A 40 -6.44 59.65 0.98
C ALA A 40 -5.21 58.74 0.81
N ALA A 41 -4.81 58.32 -0.39
CA ALA A 41 -5.08 58.77 -1.77
C ALA A 41 -5.04 57.54 -2.71
N THR A 42 -5.98 57.30 -3.64
CA THR A 42 -6.05 57.84 -5.03
C THR A 42 -4.71 58.10 -5.72
N GLY A 43 -4.42 57.24 -6.70
CA GLY A 43 -3.36 57.33 -7.71
C GLY A 43 -3.15 55.91 -8.27
N GLY A 44 -3.70 55.48 -9.40
CA GLY A 44 -3.99 56.23 -10.61
C GLY A 44 -2.72 56.32 -11.45
N GLU A 45 -2.27 55.21 -12.04
CA GLU A 45 -1.45 55.25 -13.26
C GLU A 45 -1.54 53.93 -14.04
N ARG A 46 -2.26 54.02 -15.16
CA ARG A 46 -2.05 53.19 -16.35
C ARG A 46 -0.85 53.76 -17.10
N LEU A 47 0.03 52.88 -17.59
CA LEU A 47 0.57 52.81 -18.96
C LEU A 47 1.97 52.20 -18.92
N GLY A 48 2.22 51.24 -19.82
CA GLY A 48 3.57 50.71 -20.03
C GLY A 48 3.60 49.33 -20.66
N ARG A 49 3.11 49.23 -21.90
CA ARG A 49 3.50 48.14 -22.81
C ARG A 49 5.03 48.18 -22.95
N GLY A 50 5.68 47.04 -22.75
CA GLY A 50 7.12 46.87 -22.95
C GLY A 50 7.42 45.42 -23.30
N THR A 51 7.10 45.04 -24.53
CA THR A 51 7.64 43.89 -25.23
C THR A 51 9.17 43.98 -25.27
N VAL A 52 9.86 42.94 -24.80
CA VAL A 52 11.26 42.71 -25.14
C VAL A 52 11.39 41.25 -25.56
N ASP A 53 11.58 41.08 -26.87
CA ASP A 53 11.91 39.82 -27.51
C ASP A 53 13.37 39.38 -27.20
N PRO A 54 13.69 38.10 -27.40
CA PRO A 54 14.94 37.46 -26.99
C PRO A 54 15.98 37.40 -28.13
N PHE A 55 17.27 37.51 -27.80
CA PHE A 55 18.40 37.16 -28.69
C PHE A 55 19.69 36.95 -27.86
N PRO A 56 20.76 36.32 -28.42
CA PRO A 56 20.87 35.19 -29.36
C PRO A 56 21.59 34.00 -28.66
N GLY A 57 21.56 32.74 -29.10
CA GLY A 57 22.03 32.26 -30.40
C GLY A 57 23.54 31.97 -30.39
N THR A 58 23.94 30.75 -30.02
CA THR A 58 25.26 30.21 -30.40
C THR A 58 25.12 28.80 -30.94
N SER A 59 25.27 28.74 -32.27
CA SER A 59 25.44 27.54 -33.08
C SER A 59 26.77 26.84 -32.80
N LEU A 60 26.77 25.51 -32.76
CA LEU A 60 27.94 24.71 -33.12
C LEU A 60 27.53 23.60 -34.09
N ARG A 61 28.19 23.64 -35.25
CA ARG A 61 27.96 22.79 -36.41
C ARG A 61 28.49 21.37 -36.20
N ARG A 62 27.77 20.46 -36.85
CA ARG A 62 28.15 19.13 -37.34
C ARG A 62 29.62 19.00 -37.76
N THR A 63 30.21 17.85 -37.42
CA THR A 63 31.11 17.12 -38.31
C THR A 63 30.63 15.67 -38.44
N THR A 64 30.38 15.28 -39.69
CA THR A 64 30.06 13.94 -40.16
C THR A 64 31.34 13.22 -40.55
N SER A 65 31.47 11.92 -40.27
CA SER A 65 32.19 11.02 -41.18
C SER A 65 31.51 9.66 -41.21
N ALA A 66 31.03 9.33 -42.41
CA ALA A 66 30.61 7.99 -42.81
C ALA A 66 31.78 7.33 -43.53
N ARG A 67 31.97 6.02 -43.35
CA ARG A 67 32.86 5.23 -44.21
C ARG A 67 32.13 4.00 -44.73
N ALA A 68 32.25 3.85 -46.05
CA ALA A 68 31.50 2.96 -46.91
C ALA A 68 32.11 1.56 -47.02
N VAL A 69 31.25 0.63 -47.43
CA VAL A 69 31.51 -0.73 -47.91
C VAL A 69 32.13 -0.68 -49.31
N PRO A 70 32.88 -1.72 -49.73
CA PRO A 70 32.85 -2.11 -51.14
C PRO A 70 32.51 -3.60 -51.34
N ARG A 71 31.83 -3.83 -52.47
CA ARG A 71 31.33 -5.10 -52.99
C ARG A 71 31.91 -5.28 -54.41
N ALA A 72 32.46 -6.44 -54.74
CA ALA A 72 32.74 -6.91 -56.11
C ALA A 72 32.75 -8.47 -56.05
N VAL A 73 31.99 -9.31 -56.77
CA VAL A 73 31.56 -9.45 -58.18
C VAL A 73 32.48 -10.37 -59.03
N ARG A 74 31.95 -11.60 -59.28
CA ARG A 74 31.93 -12.44 -60.52
C ARG A 74 32.98 -13.55 -60.85
N ARG A 75 32.38 -14.73 -61.12
CA ARG A 75 32.45 -15.68 -62.30
C ARG A 75 33.48 -16.84 -62.36
N ASN A 76 32.93 -18.08 -62.31
CA ASN A 76 33.03 -19.32 -63.17
C ASN A 76 34.18 -19.46 -64.23
N PRO A 77 34.53 -20.66 -64.81
CA PRO A 77 33.95 -22.04 -64.75
C PRO A 77 34.94 -23.28 -64.79
N GLN A 78 34.34 -24.50 -64.82
CA GLN A 78 34.70 -25.93 -65.15
C GLN A 78 36.01 -26.25 -65.95
N TYR A 79 36.73 -27.41 -65.93
CA TYR A 79 36.50 -28.91 -66.08
C TYR A 79 37.89 -29.66 -65.86
N PRO A 80 38.17 -30.97 -66.16
CA PRO A 80 37.57 -32.30 -65.86
C PRO A 80 38.55 -33.45 -65.36
N THR A 81 38.00 -34.52 -64.71
CA THR A 81 38.39 -35.99 -64.70
C THR A 81 39.77 -36.51 -64.20
N PRO A 82 40.05 -37.84 -63.96
CA PRO A 82 39.21 -39.06 -63.79
C PRO A 82 39.55 -40.02 -62.59
N ARG A 83 38.62 -40.95 -62.31
CA ARG A 83 38.68 -42.36 -61.80
C ARG A 83 39.86 -42.86 -60.93
N ARG A 84 39.53 -43.45 -59.76
CA ARG A 84 39.70 -44.90 -59.49
C ARG A 84 39.02 -45.35 -58.19
N THR A 85 38.33 -46.49 -58.30
CA THR A 85 37.62 -47.23 -57.24
C THR A 85 38.61 -47.98 -56.36
N VAL A 86 38.50 -47.85 -55.04
CA VAL A 86 38.97 -48.85 -54.06
C VAL A 86 37.87 -48.99 -53.01
N GLN A 87 37.23 -50.15 -52.97
CA GLN A 87 36.28 -50.50 -51.91
C GLN A 87 37.05 -50.86 -50.64
N PHE A 88 36.86 -50.07 -49.58
CA PHE A 88 37.15 -50.48 -48.22
C PHE A 88 35.82 -50.57 -47.47
N THR A 89 35.48 -51.78 -47.02
CA THR A 89 34.36 -52.03 -46.12
C THR A 89 34.74 -51.56 -44.72
N PHE A 90 34.30 -50.35 -44.34
CA PHE A 90 34.32 -49.90 -42.96
C PHE A 90 32.93 -50.10 -42.33
N SER A 91 32.88 -51.00 -41.35
CA SER A 91 31.78 -51.13 -40.40
C SER A 91 31.56 -49.79 -39.68
N THR A 92 30.46 -49.12 -39.99
CA THR A 92 30.06 -47.89 -39.30
C THR A 92 29.13 -48.24 -38.15
N ARG A 93 29.68 -48.28 -36.93
CA ARG A 93 28.89 -48.17 -35.70
C ARG A 93 28.10 -46.84 -35.75
N PRO A 94 26.82 -46.80 -35.35
CA PRO A 94 26.07 -45.56 -35.33
C PRO A 94 26.76 -44.58 -34.36
N ARG A 95 27.12 -43.40 -34.88
CA ARG A 95 27.57 -42.28 -34.05
C ARG A 95 26.49 -42.01 -33.01
N ARG A 96 26.79 -42.24 -31.73
CA ARG A 96 26.00 -41.71 -30.62
C ARG A 96 25.85 -40.21 -30.83
N ARG A 97 24.62 -39.74 -31.02
CA ARG A 97 24.29 -38.33 -30.88
C ARG A 97 24.76 -37.93 -29.49
N GLY A 98 25.67 -36.97 -29.41
CA GLY A 98 25.98 -36.31 -28.13
C GLY A 98 24.69 -35.72 -27.55
N PRO A 99 24.60 -35.53 -26.22
CA PRO A 99 23.43 -34.94 -25.61
C PRO A 99 23.15 -33.61 -26.31
N SER A 100 21.92 -33.47 -26.83
CA SER A 100 21.41 -32.18 -27.28
C SER A 100 21.67 -31.16 -26.18
N PRO A 101 22.09 -29.92 -26.48
CA PRO A 101 22.17 -28.89 -25.45
C PRO A 101 20.79 -28.83 -24.80
N GLU A 102 20.74 -29.10 -23.50
CA GLU A 102 19.53 -28.98 -22.71
C GLU A 102 18.93 -27.61 -23.03
N ARG A 103 17.76 -27.61 -23.68
CA ARG A 103 16.99 -26.39 -23.81
C ARG A 103 16.72 -25.95 -22.39
N ARG A 104 17.39 -24.88 -21.93
CA ARG A 104 16.96 -24.15 -20.73
C ARG A 104 15.45 -24.00 -20.84
N PRO A 105 14.67 -24.40 -19.82
CA PRO A 105 13.22 -24.27 -19.89
C PRO A 105 12.91 -22.82 -20.26
N VAL A 106 12.12 -22.63 -21.32
CA VAL A 106 11.59 -21.32 -21.66
C VAL A 106 10.72 -20.93 -20.47
N ARG A 107 11.19 -19.97 -19.68
CA ARG A 107 10.48 -19.53 -18.47
C ARG A 107 9.07 -19.06 -18.85
N ALA A 108 8.10 -19.36 -18.00
CA ALA A 108 6.74 -18.95 -18.23
C ALA A 108 6.69 -17.40 -18.34
N PRO A 109 5.83 -16.83 -19.20
CA PRO A 109 5.66 -15.37 -19.28
C PRO A 109 5.44 -14.73 -17.91
N GLU A 110 4.77 -15.44 -17.00
CA GLU A 110 4.39 -15.00 -15.67
C GLU A 110 5.56 -14.83 -14.67
N ASP A 111 6.75 -15.34 -15.00
CA ASP A 111 7.97 -15.11 -14.23
C ASP A 111 8.63 -13.75 -14.54
N ARG A 112 8.06 -12.98 -15.47
CA ARG A 112 8.62 -11.73 -15.95
C ARG A 112 7.82 -10.53 -15.46
N LEU A 113 8.52 -9.48 -15.02
CA LEU A 113 7.91 -8.23 -14.59
C LEU A 113 7.03 -7.60 -15.70
N SER A 114 7.52 -7.62 -16.93
CA SER A 114 6.81 -7.12 -18.11
C SER A 114 5.44 -7.79 -18.37
N ALA A 115 5.20 -9.00 -17.84
CA ALA A 115 3.93 -9.70 -18.00
C ALA A 115 2.80 -9.15 -17.09
N TYR A 116 3.13 -8.23 -16.18
CA TYR A 116 2.21 -7.55 -15.27
C TYR A 116 2.12 -6.04 -15.57
N ASP A 117 2.46 -5.64 -16.79
CA ASP A 117 2.32 -4.26 -17.25
C ASP A 117 0.92 -4.00 -17.80
N TYR A 118 0.41 -2.79 -17.56
CA TYR A 118 -0.80 -2.29 -18.18
C TYR A 118 -0.80 -0.76 -18.14
N GLN A 119 -1.53 -0.12 -19.06
CA GLN A 119 -1.59 1.34 -19.12
C GLN A 119 -2.63 1.87 -18.14
N LEU A 120 -2.18 2.53 -17.07
CA LEU A 120 -3.05 3.21 -16.11
C LEU A 120 -3.04 4.72 -16.37
N PRO A 121 -4.15 5.32 -16.83
CA PRO A 121 -4.28 6.78 -16.91
C PRO A 121 -4.10 7.43 -15.53
N PRO A 122 -3.20 8.42 -15.37
CA PRO A 122 -2.92 9.05 -14.07
C PRO A 122 -4.15 9.63 -13.37
N GLU A 123 -5.13 10.11 -14.14
CA GLU A 123 -6.38 10.67 -13.63
C GLU A 123 -7.30 9.65 -12.94
N LEU A 124 -7.06 8.35 -13.13
CA LEU A 124 -7.78 7.28 -12.43
C LEU A 124 -7.16 6.96 -11.06
N ILE A 125 -5.98 7.49 -10.73
CA ILE A 125 -5.35 7.33 -9.41
C ILE A 125 -6.03 8.28 -8.43
N ALA A 126 -6.72 7.73 -7.43
CA ALA A 126 -7.44 8.53 -6.45
C ALA A 126 -6.48 9.32 -5.53
N GLN A 127 -6.51 10.65 -5.67
CA GLN A 127 -5.70 11.58 -4.86
C GLN A 127 -6.33 11.90 -3.50
N VAL A 128 -7.64 11.68 -3.36
CA VAL A 128 -8.41 11.98 -2.15
C VAL A 128 -9.37 10.83 -1.84
N PRO A 129 -9.67 10.55 -0.56
CA PRO A 129 -10.72 9.61 -0.20
C PRO A 129 -12.08 10.07 -0.74
N ALA A 130 -12.99 9.12 -0.96
CA ALA A 130 -14.38 9.45 -1.23
C ALA A 130 -15.02 10.15 -0.01
N ASP A 131 -16.04 10.97 -0.25
CA ASP A 131 -16.74 11.74 0.81
C ASP A 131 -17.23 10.80 1.93
N ARG A 132 -17.75 9.64 1.53
CA ARG A 132 -18.07 8.51 2.41
C ARG A 132 -17.17 7.32 2.11
N ARG A 133 -16.73 6.62 3.16
CA ARG A 133 -15.87 5.42 3.06
C ARG A 133 -16.49 4.31 2.22
N ASP A 134 -17.80 4.12 2.35
CA ASP A 134 -18.58 3.10 1.66
C ASP A 134 -19.10 3.52 0.28
N ALA A 135 -18.81 4.75 -0.19
CA ALA A 135 -19.29 5.21 -1.49
C ALA A 135 -18.44 4.70 -2.67
N SER A 136 -17.42 3.88 -2.40
CA SER A 136 -16.59 3.28 -3.43
C SER A 136 -17.37 2.26 -4.27
N ARG A 137 -16.87 2.02 -5.49
CA ARG A 137 -17.36 0.92 -6.33
C ARG A 137 -16.74 -0.39 -5.86
N LEU A 138 -17.41 -1.49 -6.19
CA LEU A 138 -16.92 -2.84 -5.98
C LEU A 138 -16.91 -3.58 -7.31
N MET A 139 -15.77 -4.14 -7.70
CA MET A 139 -15.70 -5.13 -8.77
C MET A 139 -15.65 -6.52 -8.15
N VAL A 140 -16.50 -7.45 -8.60
CA VAL A 140 -16.48 -8.84 -8.14
C VAL A 140 -15.92 -9.70 -9.26
N VAL A 141 -14.80 -10.39 -9.00
CA VAL A 141 -14.15 -11.30 -9.94
C VAL A 141 -14.33 -12.72 -9.44
N ARG A 142 -14.88 -13.60 -10.29
CA ARG A 142 -15.09 -15.02 -9.97
C ARG A 142 -14.25 -15.90 -10.89
N PRO A 143 -13.06 -16.36 -10.45
CA PRO A 143 -12.15 -17.13 -11.30
C PRO A 143 -12.76 -18.40 -11.90
N ARG A 144 -13.61 -19.11 -11.16
CA ARG A 144 -14.27 -20.35 -11.63
C ARG A 144 -15.12 -20.17 -12.88
N THR A 145 -15.77 -19.02 -13.04
CA THR A 145 -16.62 -18.72 -14.19
C THR A 145 -16.02 -17.66 -15.11
N ALA A 146 -14.85 -17.13 -14.75
CA ALA A 146 -14.23 -15.96 -15.33
C ALA A 146 -15.17 -14.73 -15.39
N ALA A 147 -16.18 -14.66 -14.51
CA ALA A 147 -17.13 -13.54 -14.48
C ALA A 147 -16.52 -12.31 -13.80
N ILE A 148 -16.85 -11.13 -14.33
CA ILE A 148 -16.52 -9.81 -13.78
C ILE A 148 -17.85 -9.08 -13.60
N GLU A 149 -18.15 -8.63 -12.38
CA GLU A 149 -19.39 -7.93 -12.06
C GLU A 149 -19.12 -6.58 -11.42
N HIS A 150 -20.00 -5.62 -11.70
CA HIS A 150 -19.94 -4.28 -11.14
C HIS A 150 -21.02 -4.08 -10.08
N ARG A 151 -20.59 -3.70 -8.88
CA ARG A 151 -21.42 -3.45 -7.71
C ARG A 151 -21.01 -2.13 -7.05
N ARG A 152 -21.73 -1.73 -6.02
CA ARG A 152 -21.31 -0.70 -5.07
C ARG A 152 -20.79 -1.35 -3.79
N PHE A 153 -19.82 -0.73 -3.12
CA PHE A 153 -19.24 -1.28 -1.90
C PHE A 153 -20.24 -1.56 -0.77
N PRO A 154 -21.34 -0.80 -0.56
CA PRO A 154 -22.34 -1.14 0.46
C PRO A 154 -23.06 -2.47 0.20
N GLU A 155 -22.92 -3.03 -1.01
CA GLU A 155 -23.44 -4.35 -1.36
C GLU A 155 -22.48 -5.48 -0.98
N PHE A 156 -21.25 -5.19 -0.53
CA PHE A 156 -20.25 -6.18 -0.12
C PHE A 156 -20.81 -7.26 0.84
N PRO A 157 -21.61 -6.93 1.88
CA PRO A 157 -22.20 -7.96 2.74
C PRO A 157 -23.04 -9.00 1.98
N ARG A 158 -23.63 -8.66 0.83
CA ARG A 158 -24.43 -9.58 0.00
C ARG A 158 -23.59 -10.64 -0.72
N GLU A 159 -22.28 -10.40 -0.88
CA GLU A 159 -21.35 -11.39 -1.45
C GLU A 159 -20.83 -12.38 -0.39
N LEU A 160 -21.23 -12.19 0.89
CA LEU A 160 -20.85 -13.03 2.01
C LEU A 160 -21.97 -14.04 2.34
N ARG A 161 -21.60 -15.10 3.04
CA ARG A 161 -22.51 -16.16 3.50
C ARG A 161 -22.40 -16.31 5.02
N PRO A 162 -23.49 -16.69 5.72
CA PRO A 162 -23.38 -17.10 7.12
C PRO A 162 -22.32 -18.19 7.28
N GLY A 163 -21.46 -18.07 8.29
CA GLY A 163 -20.34 -18.97 8.53
C GLY A 163 -19.02 -18.57 7.85
N ASP A 164 -19.03 -17.60 6.94
CA ASP A 164 -17.79 -16.98 6.44
C ASP A 164 -17.03 -16.24 7.55
N LEU A 165 -15.73 -16.03 7.34
CA LEU A 165 -14.84 -15.27 8.24
C LEU A 165 -14.17 -14.13 7.48
N LEU A 166 -14.35 -12.90 7.93
CA LEU A 166 -13.52 -11.77 7.51
C LEU A 166 -12.28 -11.70 8.40
N VAL A 167 -11.09 -11.69 7.79
CA VAL A 167 -9.83 -11.48 8.49
C VAL A 167 -9.26 -10.10 8.16
N LEU A 168 -9.17 -9.25 9.17
CA LEU A 168 -8.83 -7.84 9.05
C LEU A 168 -7.42 -7.55 9.58
N ASN A 169 -6.63 -6.74 8.88
CA ASN A 169 -5.38 -6.21 9.44
C ASN A 169 -5.67 -5.02 10.36
N ASP A 170 -5.52 -5.20 11.68
CA ASP A 170 -5.84 -4.21 12.70
C ASP A 170 -4.71 -3.20 12.99
N THR A 171 -3.68 -3.17 12.14
CA THR A 171 -2.59 -2.23 12.31
C THR A 171 -3.06 -0.77 12.23
N ARG A 172 -2.46 0.07 13.07
CA ARG A 172 -2.68 1.50 13.14
C ARG A 172 -1.47 2.24 12.60
N VAL A 173 -1.75 3.18 11.69
CA VAL A 173 -0.75 4.06 11.09
C VAL A 173 -0.25 5.01 12.15
N ILE A 174 1.06 5.07 12.30
CA ILE A 174 1.73 6.07 13.13
C ILE A 174 2.13 7.27 12.26
N PRO A 175 2.13 8.50 12.80
CA PRO A 175 2.61 9.69 12.10
C PRO A 175 4.13 9.66 11.96
N ALA A 176 4.63 8.78 11.09
CA ALA A 176 6.05 8.48 10.94
C ALA A 176 6.79 9.45 10.02
N ARG A 177 6.07 10.32 9.27
CA ARG A 177 6.71 11.28 8.37
C ARG A 177 7.21 12.49 9.17
N LEU A 178 8.50 12.77 9.07
CA LEU A 178 9.16 13.87 9.75
C LEU A 178 9.63 14.89 8.72
N VAL A 179 9.33 16.17 8.96
CA VAL A 179 9.73 17.28 8.08
C VAL A 179 10.46 18.30 8.93
N GLY A 180 11.73 18.52 8.63
CA GLY A 180 12.59 19.38 9.44
C GLY A 180 13.69 20.06 8.64
N ARG A 181 14.75 20.43 9.35
CA ARG A 181 15.92 21.10 8.78
C ARG A 181 17.20 20.59 9.40
N ARG A 182 18.28 20.63 8.64
CA ARG A 182 19.64 20.46 9.16
C ARG A 182 19.97 21.66 10.05
N GLN A 183 20.35 21.42 11.30
CA GLN A 183 20.72 22.52 12.20
C GLN A 183 21.96 23.28 11.71
N SER A 184 22.91 22.57 11.08
CA SER A 184 24.17 23.12 10.56
C SER A 184 24.01 24.10 9.40
N THR A 185 23.02 23.87 8.53
CA THR A 185 22.89 24.59 7.24
C THR A 185 21.53 25.24 7.02
N GLY A 186 20.54 24.93 7.85
CA GLY A 186 19.14 25.32 7.63
C GLY A 186 18.47 24.60 6.44
N GLY A 187 19.18 23.71 5.74
CA GLY A 187 18.64 22.98 4.58
C GLY A 187 17.47 22.07 4.95
N ARG A 188 16.42 22.07 4.14
CA ARG A 188 15.24 21.20 4.32
C ARG A 188 15.63 19.73 4.34
N TRP A 189 15.10 18.99 5.30
CA TRP A 189 15.20 17.55 5.43
C TRP A 189 13.81 16.94 5.58
N GLU A 190 13.59 15.79 4.96
CA GLU A 190 12.41 14.97 5.19
C GLU A 190 12.81 13.53 5.46
N GLY A 191 12.12 12.88 6.38
CA GLY A 191 12.35 11.47 6.67
C GLY A 191 11.07 10.72 6.99
N LEU A 192 11.19 9.40 6.99
CA LEU A 192 10.17 8.47 7.41
C LEU A 192 10.76 7.55 8.46
N TYR A 193 10.13 7.51 9.64
CA TYR A 193 10.44 6.56 10.69
C TYR A 193 10.00 5.15 10.32
N LEU A 194 10.89 4.17 10.48
CA LEU A 194 10.68 2.76 10.10
C LEU A 194 10.61 1.82 11.31
N GLY A 195 11.05 2.27 12.48
CA GLY A 195 11.08 1.45 13.70
C GLY A 195 12.28 1.79 14.58
N GLN A 196 12.47 1.02 15.64
CA GLN A 196 13.69 1.06 16.44
C GLN A 196 14.68 0.00 15.95
N THR A 197 15.96 0.16 16.28
CA THR A 197 16.97 -0.89 16.18
C THR A 197 16.65 -2.04 17.14
N ALA A 198 17.30 -3.20 16.96
CA ALA A 198 17.11 -4.34 17.85
C ALA A 198 17.49 -4.04 19.31
N ALA A 199 18.40 -3.07 19.54
CA ALA A 199 18.77 -2.59 20.87
C ALA A 199 17.71 -1.65 21.49
N GLY A 200 16.79 -1.10 20.69
CA GLY A 200 15.64 -0.32 21.15
C GLY A 200 15.92 1.15 21.48
N ASP A 201 17.16 1.61 21.35
CA ASP A 201 17.61 2.96 21.72
C ASP A 201 17.72 3.93 20.53
N GLU A 202 17.86 3.39 19.33
CA GLU A 202 18.06 4.17 18.10
C GLU A 202 16.91 3.97 17.11
N TRP A 203 16.62 5.02 16.34
CA TRP A 203 15.59 5.03 15.32
C TRP A 203 16.17 4.63 13.97
N ARG A 204 15.46 3.75 13.28
CA ARG A 204 15.67 3.45 11.86
C ARG A 204 14.79 4.38 11.04
N LEU A 205 15.38 5.09 10.08
CA LEU A 205 14.73 6.08 9.25
C LEU A 205 15.14 5.89 7.79
N ILE A 206 14.34 6.42 6.86
CA ILE A 206 14.85 6.81 5.53
C ILE A 206 14.71 8.31 5.38
N GLY A 207 15.70 8.96 4.78
CA GLY A 207 15.77 10.41 4.71
C GLY A 207 16.11 10.92 3.33
N ARG A 208 15.66 12.15 3.03
CA ARG A 208 16.06 12.93 1.86
C ARG A 208 16.44 14.34 2.29
N THR A 209 17.59 14.79 1.83
CA THR A 209 18.07 16.17 1.99
C THR A 209 18.89 16.55 0.78
N ARG A 210 19.06 17.86 0.54
CA ARG A 210 20.09 18.33 -0.38
C ARG A 210 21.47 18.13 0.25
N GLY A 211 22.40 17.64 -0.57
CA GLY A 211 23.76 17.30 -0.14
C GLY A 211 23.84 16.01 0.68
N ARG A 212 25.03 15.71 1.19
CA ARG A 212 25.28 14.56 2.07
C ARG A 212 25.14 14.98 3.52
N LEU A 213 24.46 14.16 4.32
CA LEU A 213 24.43 14.28 5.77
C LEU A 213 25.56 13.42 6.36
N LEU A 214 26.34 13.97 7.28
CA LEU A 214 27.43 13.27 7.95
C LEU A 214 26.99 12.77 9.33
N PRO A 215 27.52 11.63 9.80
CA PRO A 215 27.38 11.21 11.21
C PRO A 215 27.70 12.35 12.19
N GLY A 216 26.90 12.48 13.24
CA GLY A 216 26.94 13.54 14.24
C GLY A 216 26.15 14.80 13.88
N GLU A 217 25.69 14.95 12.63
CA GLU A 217 24.82 16.08 12.28
C GLU A 217 23.44 15.97 12.92
N ARG A 218 22.92 17.12 13.34
CA ARG A 218 21.61 17.24 13.99
C ARG A 218 20.53 17.75 13.05
N LEU A 219 19.35 17.20 13.23
CA LEU A 219 18.12 17.58 12.56
C LEU A 219 17.16 18.18 13.58
N ALA A 220 16.55 19.30 13.22
CA ALA A 220 15.49 19.94 13.99
C ALA A 220 14.16 19.79 13.25
N ILE A 221 13.19 19.12 13.89
CA ILE A 221 11.85 18.90 13.37
C ILE A 221 10.88 19.76 14.19
N PRO A 222 10.30 20.83 13.63
CA PRO A 222 9.40 21.70 14.37
C PRO A 222 8.09 20.99 14.74
N ASP A 223 7.60 21.28 15.93
CA ASP A 223 6.25 20.94 16.37
C ASP A 223 5.23 21.60 15.43
N PRO A 224 4.37 20.85 14.72
CA PRO A 224 3.37 21.44 13.83
C PRO A 224 2.37 22.35 14.55
N GLN A 225 2.24 22.24 15.88
CA GLN A 225 1.30 23.00 16.72
C GLN A 225 1.99 23.91 17.74
N GLY A 226 3.32 24.02 17.76
CA GLY A 226 4.03 24.71 18.84
C GLY A 226 5.41 25.25 18.47
N ALA A 227 6.12 25.75 19.49
CA ALA A 227 7.47 26.32 19.35
C ALA A 227 8.60 25.33 19.72
N ALA A 228 8.26 24.11 20.16
CA ALA A 228 9.24 23.09 20.48
C ALA A 228 9.76 22.41 19.21
N GLU A 229 10.93 21.77 19.29
CA GLU A 229 11.51 21.00 18.19
C GLU A 229 11.94 19.63 18.68
N LEU A 230 11.70 18.61 17.85
CA LEU A 230 12.32 17.31 17.98
C LEU A 230 13.76 17.40 17.44
N GLU A 231 14.70 16.92 18.24
CA GLU A 231 16.10 16.81 17.86
C GLU A 231 16.48 15.36 17.57
N LEU A 232 17.00 15.12 16.37
CA LEU A 232 17.59 13.84 15.97
C LEU A 232 19.07 14.03 15.67
N GLU A 233 19.91 13.13 16.15
CA GLU A 233 21.33 13.06 15.80
C GLU A 233 21.57 11.88 14.86
N LEU A 234 22.13 12.13 13.67
CA LEU A 234 22.47 11.07 12.73
C LEU A 234 23.65 10.25 13.27
N ILE A 235 23.47 8.94 13.43
CA ILE A 235 24.52 8.01 13.85
C ILE A 235 25.22 7.40 12.64
N ALA A 236 24.44 6.88 11.69
CA ALA A 236 24.98 6.23 10.49
C ALA A 236 23.99 6.27 9.33
N VAL A 237 24.51 6.08 8.11
CA VAL A 237 23.73 5.82 6.90
C VAL A 237 24.28 4.55 6.28
N SER A 238 23.42 3.55 6.07
CA SER A 238 23.77 2.30 5.39
C SER A 238 23.93 2.50 3.89
N ASP A 239 24.58 1.54 3.22
CA ASP A 239 24.73 1.56 1.75
C ASP A 239 23.39 1.49 1.01
N GLU A 240 22.34 0.96 1.67
CA GLU A 240 20.97 0.90 1.15
C GLU A 240 20.16 2.18 1.40
N GLY A 241 20.78 3.20 2.01
CA GLY A 241 20.17 4.49 2.28
C GLY A 241 19.25 4.52 3.50
N GLU A 242 19.28 3.49 4.35
CA GLU A 242 18.64 3.52 5.68
C GLU A 242 19.53 4.27 6.67
N TRP A 243 18.93 5.09 7.51
CA TRP A 243 19.61 5.94 8.47
C TRP A 243 19.34 5.44 9.87
N THR A 244 20.37 5.42 10.70
CA THR A 244 20.26 5.22 12.14
C THR A 244 20.42 6.56 12.81
N ALA A 245 19.47 6.96 13.65
CA ALA A 245 19.50 8.23 14.35
C ALA A 245 19.11 8.08 15.82
N ARG A 246 19.71 8.87 16.69
CA ARG A 246 19.33 8.96 18.10
C ARG A 246 18.31 10.07 18.30
N CYS A 247 17.20 9.76 18.95
CA CYS A 247 16.25 10.77 19.41
C CYS A 247 16.79 11.43 20.68
N LEU A 248 17.07 12.73 20.62
CA LEU A 248 17.55 13.50 21.78
C LEU A 248 16.40 14.10 22.59
N THR A 249 15.18 14.11 22.03
CA THR A 249 13.99 14.58 22.71
C THR A 249 13.47 13.52 23.70
N PRO A 250 13.24 13.87 24.98
CA PRO A 250 12.68 12.95 25.97
C PRO A 250 11.26 12.51 25.63
N GLY A 251 10.93 11.26 25.94
CA GLY A 251 9.58 10.70 25.81
C GLY A 251 9.58 9.33 25.15
N ALA A 252 8.44 8.65 25.18
CA ALA A 252 8.26 7.41 24.42
C ALA A 252 8.20 7.73 22.92
N THR A 253 8.80 6.88 22.09
CA THR A 253 8.87 7.09 20.63
C THR A 253 7.52 7.40 20.00
N LEU A 254 6.46 6.68 20.39
CA LEU A 254 5.11 6.90 19.83
C LEU A 254 4.53 8.26 20.23
N ASP A 255 4.81 8.76 21.43
CA ASP A 255 4.35 10.08 21.89
C ASP A 255 5.08 11.20 21.14
N VAL A 256 6.39 11.02 20.94
CA VAL A 256 7.21 11.95 20.14
C VAL A 256 6.71 11.98 18.71
N LEU A 257 6.47 10.83 18.07
CA LEU A 257 5.92 10.78 16.71
C LEU A 257 4.51 11.39 16.66
N ALA A 258 3.64 11.11 17.64
CA ALA A 258 2.29 11.68 17.69
C ALA A 258 2.30 13.21 17.72
N ARG A 259 3.33 13.81 18.33
CA ARG A 259 3.50 15.25 18.44
C ARG A 259 4.17 15.88 17.22
N PHE A 260 5.31 15.35 16.80
CA PHE A 260 6.17 16.00 15.78
C PHE A 260 5.98 15.44 14.38
N GLY A 261 5.36 14.27 14.28
CA GLY A 261 5.17 13.54 13.06
C GLY A 261 3.96 13.99 12.25
N ARG A 262 3.91 13.50 11.02
CA ARG A 262 2.85 13.71 10.04
C ARG A 262 2.42 12.37 9.46
N VAL A 263 1.21 12.29 8.92
CA VAL A 263 0.73 11.04 8.32
C VAL A 263 1.59 10.73 7.08
N PRO A 264 2.20 9.54 7.02
CA PRO A 264 3.01 9.12 5.88
C PRO A 264 2.11 8.69 4.72
N LEU A 265 1.60 9.67 3.97
CA LEU A 265 0.86 9.39 2.76
C LEU A 265 1.77 8.76 1.69
N PRO A 266 1.24 7.81 0.90
CA PRO A 266 1.97 7.21 -0.21
C PRO A 266 2.49 8.25 -1.22
N PRO A 267 3.62 7.96 -1.90
CA PRO A 267 4.28 8.93 -2.78
C PRO A 267 3.47 9.31 -4.04
N TYR A 268 2.49 8.49 -4.44
CA TYR A 268 1.59 8.79 -5.57
C TYR A 268 0.42 9.71 -5.21
N ILE A 269 0.30 10.11 -3.94
CA ILE A 269 -0.65 11.15 -3.51
C ILE A 269 0.07 12.49 -3.61
N GLU A 270 -0.10 13.14 -4.75
CA GLU A 270 0.62 14.35 -5.14
C GLU A 270 -0.11 15.60 -4.65
N ARG A 271 0.26 16.11 -3.48
CA ARG A 271 -0.25 17.38 -2.96
C ARG A 271 0.72 18.06 -2.00
N ASP A 272 0.67 19.38 -1.97
CA ASP A 272 1.59 20.24 -1.21
C ASP A 272 1.41 20.15 0.31
N ALA A 273 0.21 19.81 0.78
CA ALA A 273 -0.12 19.75 2.19
C ALA A 273 -1.03 18.57 2.54
N GLU A 274 -0.76 18.00 3.72
CA GLU A 274 -1.67 17.09 4.41
C GLU A 274 -2.94 17.84 4.79
N ARG A 275 -4.09 17.19 4.61
CA ARG A 275 -5.39 17.71 5.04
C ARG A 275 -5.71 17.11 6.42
N PRO A 276 -6.47 17.82 7.28
CA PRO A 276 -6.89 17.26 8.56
C PRO A 276 -7.60 15.90 8.45
N LEU A 277 -8.35 15.69 7.37
CA LEU A 277 -9.05 14.43 7.10
C LEU A 277 -8.10 13.26 6.78
N ASP A 278 -6.83 13.49 6.44
CA ASP A 278 -5.92 12.41 6.07
C ASP A 278 -5.58 11.52 7.25
N ALA A 279 -5.36 12.10 8.44
CA ALA A 279 -5.14 11.35 9.67
C ALA A 279 -6.32 10.46 10.05
N GLU A 280 -7.55 10.91 9.75
CA GLU A 280 -8.75 10.12 9.99
C GLU A 280 -8.98 9.08 8.87
N ARG A 281 -8.89 9.50 7.60
CA ARG A 281 -9.30 8.71 6.43
C ARG A 281 -8.22 7.76 5.94
N TYR A 282 -6.95 8.03 6.20
CA TYR A 282 -5.84 7.10 5.96
C TYR A 282 -5.66 6.13 7.15
N GLN A 283 -6.78 5.67 7.71
CA GLN A 283 -6.83 4.74 8.82
C GLN A 283 -8.12 3.92 8.73
N THR A 284 -8.02 2.61 8.97
CA THR A 284 -9.18 1.71 9.10
C THR A 284 -9.92 1.99 10.40
N THR A 285 -11.25 1.82 10.41
CA THR A 285 -12.10 2.15 11.57
C THR A 285 -11.96 1.16 12.73
N TYR A 286 -11.25 0.05 12.51
CA TYR A 286 -10.99 -1.03 13.46
C TYR A 286 -9.51 -1.14 13.85
N ALA A 287 -8.70 -0.13 13.53
CA ALA A 287 -7.28 -0.14 13.85
C ALA A 287 -7.02 -0.03 15.35
N ALA A 288 -6.19 -0.95 15.87
CA ALA A 288 -5.89 -1.08 17.28
C ALA A 288 -4.38 -1.08 17.57
N ARG A 289 -3.55 -1.66 16.70
CA ARG A 289 -2.13 -1.94 16.97
C ARG A 289 -1.19 -0.94 16.28
N PRO A 290 -0.66 0.09 16.96
CA PRO A 290 0.22 1.09 16.34
C PRO A 290 1.53 0.48 15.86
N GLY A 291 1.96 0.83 14.65
CA GLY A 291 3.29 0.46 14.15
C GLY A 291 3.45 0.53 12.63
N ALA A 292 2.37 0.69 11.86
CA ALA A 292 2.48 0.78 10.41
C ALA A 292 2.84 2.19 9.92
N VAL A 293 3.63 2.26 8.85
CA VAL A 293 3.89 3.52 8.12
C VAL A 293 2.96 3.68 6.92
N ALA A 294 2.04 2.75 6.70
CA ALA A 294 1.04 2.79 5.65
C ALA A 294 -0.23 2.08 6.08
N ALA A 295 -1.38 2.56 5.61
CA ALA A 295 -2.65 1.95 5.95
C ALA A 295 -2.89 0.66 5.13
N PRO A 296 -3.53 -0.38 5.70
CA PRO A 296 -4.05 -1.50 4.94
C PRO A 296 -5.31 -1.06 4.17
N THR A 297 -5.10 -0.50 2.97
CA THR A 297 -6.10 0.40 2.36
C THR A 297 -7.40 -0.26 1.90
N ALA A 298 -7.39 -1.57 1.69
CA ALA A 298 -8.60 -2.31 1.35
C ALA A 298 -9.63 -2.26 2.49
N GLY A 299 -9.16 -2.12 3.74
CA GLY A 299 -10.01 -1.98 4.90
C GLY A 299 -10.66 -0.60 5.05
N LEU A 300 -10.20 0.42 4.31
CA LEU A 300 -10.71 1.80 4.46
C LEU A 300 -12.17 1.94 4.03
N HIS A 301 -12.64 1.01 3.19
CA HIS A 301 -14.01 0.96 2.70
C HIS A 301 -15.00 0.45 3.76
N LEU A 302 -14.54 -0.35 4.72
CA LEU A 302 -15.38 -0.92 5.76
C LEU A 302 -15.66 0.11 6.84
N THR A 303 -16.94 0.43 7.02
CA THR A 303 -17.41 1.26 8.13
C THR A 303 -17.83 0.38 9.32
N PRO A 304 -17.95 0.96 10.53
CA PRO A 304 -18.49 0.23 11.67
C PRO A 304 -19.87 -0.38 11.38
N GLU A 305 -20.72 0.31 10.62
CA GLU A 305 -22.06 -0.14 10.24
C GLU A 305 -22.01 -1.36 9.30
N LEU A 306 -21.12 -1.34 8.30
CA LEU A 306 -20.95 -2.50 7.41
C LEU A 306 -20.37 -3.71 8.15
N ILE A 307 -19.42 -3.50 9.08
CA ILE A 307 -18.88 -4.58 9.90
C ILE A 307 -19.96 -5.18 10.81
N ALA A 308 -20.81 -4.35 11.40
CA ALA A 308 -21.96 -4.81 12.19
C ALA A 308 -22.95 -5.60 11.34
N GLN A 309 -23.28 -5.12 10.13
CA GLN A 309 -24.14 -5.82 9.20
C GLN A 309 -23.61 -7.21 8.81
N CYS A 310 -22.29 -7.35 8.60
CA CYS A 310 -21.68 -8.67 8.37
C CYS A 310 -21.86 -9.60 9.58
N ARG A 311 -21.63 -9.11 10.80
CA ARG A 311 -21.82 -9.90 12.03
C ARG A 311 -23.26 -10.36 12.21
N ASP A 312 -24.22 -9.47 11.96
CA ASP A 312 -25.66 -9.77 12.08
C ASP A 312 -26.11 -10.85 11.07
N GLN A 313 -25.39 -11.00 9.95
CA GLN A 313 -25.61 -12.07 8.96
C GLN A 313 -24.90 -13.39 9.33
N GLY A 314 -24.26 -13.47 10.48
CA GLY A 314 -23.53 -14.66 10.92
C GLY A 314 -22.13 -14.80 10.31
N VAL A 315 -21.54 -13.70 9.81
CA VAL A 315 -20.14 -13.68 9.36
C VAL A 315 -19.24 -13.43 10.57
N GLY A 316 -18.26 -14.30 10.78
CA GLY A 316 -17.22 -14.13 11.79
C GLY A 316 -16.25 -13.00 11.44
N ILE A 317 -15.67 -12.35 12.45
CA ILE A 317 -14.62 -11.36 12.28
C ILE A 317 -13.40 -11.78 13.11
N ALA A 318 -12.23 -11.85 12.49
CA ALA A 318 -10.94 -12.04 13.16
C ALA A 318 -9.98 -10.92 12.78
N ALA A 319 -9.01 -10.66 13.66
CA ALA A 319 -7.96 -9.69 13.43
C ALA A 319 -6.60 -10.39 13.30
N VAL A 320 -5.77 -9.89 12.40
CA VAL A 320 -4.33 -10.15 12.34
C VAL A 320 -3.62 -8.81 12.37
N THR A 321 -2.34 -8.79 12.74
CA THR A 321 -1.56 -7.55 12.68
C THR A 321 -0.44 -7.72 11.67
N LEU A 322 -0.26 -6.76 10.77
CA LEU A 322 0.96 -6.60 9.98
C LEU A 322 1.30 -5.13 9.92
N HIS A 323 2.49 -4.78 10.42
CA HIS A 323 3.00 -3.41 10.38
C HIS A 323 3.55 -3.13 8.98
N VAL A 324 2.74 -2.47 8.17
CA VAL A 324 3.08 -2.16 6.78
C VAL A 324 4.28 -1.23 6.76
N GLY A 325 5.36 -1.66 6.11
CA GLY A 325 6.62 -0.95 5.99
C GLY A 325 6.71 -0.16 4.67
N ILE A 326 7.81 0.58 4.50
CA ILE A 326 8.09 1.28 3.23
C ILE A 326 8.26 0.31 2.05
N GLY A 327 8.64 -0.95 2.33
CA GLY A 327 8.82 -1.99 1.31
C GLY A 327 7.62 -2.17 0.40
N THR A 328 6.41 -1.97 0.94
CA THR A 328 5.15 -2.04 0.18
C THR A 328 5.08 -1.03 -0.99
N PHE A 329 5.83 0.08 -0.94
CA PHE A 329 5.87 1.08 -2.01
C PHE A 329 7.12 1.01 -2.89
N ARG A 330 8.07 0.13 -2.60
CA ARG A 330 9.29 0.02 -3.40
C ARG A 330 8.95 -0.70 -4.71
N PRO A 331 9.29 -0.12 -5.87
CA PRO A 331 9.00 -0.74 -7.16
C PRO A 331 9.84 -2.00 -7.34
N VAL A 332 9.30 -2.98 -8.04
CA VAL A 332 10.08 -4.12 -8.54
C VAL A 332 10.92 -3.63 -9.71
N THR A 333 12.24 -3.79 -9.61
CA THR A 333 13.20 -3.30 -10.62
C THR A 333 13.81 -4.40 -11.47
N VAL A 334 13.66 -5.66 -11.06
CA VAL A 334 14.20 -6.83 -11.77
C VAL A 334 13.17 -7.40 -12.74
N GLU A 335 13.61 -7.73 -13.95
CA GLU A 335 12.74 -8.36 -14.95
C GLU A 335 12.43 -9.82 -14.58
N ASP A 336 13.40 -10.55 -14.03
CA ASP A 336 13.23 -11.91 -13.53
C ASP A 336 12.72 -11.85 -12.08
N LEU A 337 11.45 -12.22 -11.87
CA LEU A 337 10.81 -12.14 -10.56
C LEU A 337 11.40 -13.11 -9.53
N SER A 338 12.09 -14.18 -9.95
CA SER A 338 12.80 -15.06 -9.01
C SER A 338 13.99 -14.38 -8.31
N GLN A 339 14.45 -13.26 -8.85
CA GLN A 339 15.56 -12.48 -8.29
C GLN A 339 15.07 -11.34 -7.39
N HIS A 340 13.76 -11.11 -7.29
CA HIS A 340 13.22 -10.05 -6.45
C HIS A 340 13.27 -10.46 -4.98
N VAL A 341 13.91 -9.63 -4.17
CA VAL A 341 13.93 -9.78 -2.72
C VAL A 341 12.81 -8.95 -2.12
N MET A 342 11.87 -9.62 -1.45
CA MET A 342 10.81 -8.95 -0.71
C MET A 342 11.38 -8.29 0.55
N HIS A 343 10.88 -7.10 0.85
CA HIS A 343 11.12 -6.48 2.14
C HIS A 343 10.30 -7.19 3.22
N ALA A 344 11.00 -7.63 4.27
CA ALA A 344 10.40 -8.21 5.45
C ALA A 344 9.53 -7.17 6.17
N GLU A 345 8.36 -7.60 6.63
CA GLU A 345 7.46 -6.82 7.47
C GLU A 345 7.06 -7.65 8.68
N TRP A 346 7.01 -7.04 9.86
CA TRP A 346 6.57 -7.74 11.06
C TRP A 346 5.06 -7.99 11.01
N ALA A 347 4.65 -9.20 11.40
CA ALA A 347 3.28 -9.62 11.46
C ALA A 347 3.01 -10.58 12.63
N GLU A 348 1.74 -10.70 12.99
CA GLU A 348 1.23 -11.54 14.07
C GLU A 348 -0.14 -12.13 13.71
N VAL A 349 -0.31 -13.42 13.99
CA VAL A 349 -1.57 -14.14 14.07
C VAL A 349 -1.73 -14.64 15.49
N SER A 350 -2.74 -14.16 16.20
CA SER A 350 -3.02 -14.62 17.56
C SER A 350 -3.60 -16.03 17.59
N ALA A 351 -3.61 -16.67 18.75
CA ALA A 351 -4.23 -17.97 18.93
C ALA A 351 -5.73 -17.94 18.62
N GLU A 352 -6.42 -16.86 19.00
CA GLU A 352 -7.84 -16.65 18.72
C GLU A 352 -8.11 -16.53 17.21
N ALA A 353 -7.26 -15.80 16.48
CA ALA A 353 -7.38 -15.65 15.03
C ALA A 353 -7.14 -16.97 14.29
N ALA A 354 -6.09 -17.72 14.67
CA ALA A 354 -5.81 -19.04 14.11
C ALA A 354 -6.97 -20.03 14.38
N GLU A 355 -7.52 -20.02 15.59
CA GLU A 355 -8.66 -20.86 15.96
C GLU A 355 -9.95 -20.46 15.22
N ALA A 356 -10.18 -19.17 14.99
CA ALA A 356 -11.30 -18.71 14.17
C ALA A 356 -11.19 -19.24 12.73
N VAL A 357 -10.00 -19.14 12.12
CA VAL A 357 -9.74 -19.69 10.78
C VAL A 357 -9.99 -21.19 10.73
N ARG A 358 -9.45 -21.94 11.71
CA ARG A 358 -9.61 -23.39 11.79
C ARG A 358 -11.08 -23.80 11.91
N ARG A 359 -11.85 -23.16 12.80
CA ARG A 359 -13.28 -23.44 12.97
C ARG A 359 -14.08 -23.12 11.71
N THR A 360 -13.84 -21.98 11.08
CA THR A 360 -14.50 -21.60 9.84
C THR A 360 -14.30 -22.65 8.76
N ARG A 361 -13.06 -23.12 8.56
CA ARG A 361 -12.76 -24.20 7.60
C ARG A 361 -13.43 -25.52 7.98
N ALA A 362 -13.41 -25.90 9.25
CA ALA A 362 -14.06 -27.12 9.72
C ALA A 362 -15.59 -27.11 9.51
N CYS A 363 -16.21 -25.94 9.53
CA CYS A 363 -17.63 -25.75 9.24
C CYS A 363 -17.94 -25.53 7.75
N GLY A 364 -16.94 -25.57 6.86
CA GLY A 364 -17.12 -25.36 5.42
C GLY A 364 -17.34 -23.89 5.00
N GLY A 365 -17.09 -22.93 5.90
CA GLY A 365 -17.14 -21.50 5.60
C GLY A 365 -15.87 -21.01 4.90
N ARG A 366 -15.94 -19.85 4.25
CA ARG A 366 -14.79 -19.23 3.57
C ARG A 366 -14.00 -18.31 4.50
N VAL A 367 -12.69 -18.29 4.34
CA VAL A 367 -11.78 -17.31 4.92
C VAL A 367 -11.54 -16.20 3.89
N ILE A 368 -12.13 -15.04 4.13
CA ILE A 368 -12.00 -13.86 3.29
C ILE A 368 -11.01 -12.89 3.92
N ALA A 369 -9.84 -12.74 3.29
CA ALA A 369 -8.85 -11.77 3.70
C ALA A 369 -9.26 -10.37 3.23
N VAL A 370 -9.21 -9.38 4.14
CA VAL A 370 -9.37 -7.97 3.78
C VAL A 370 -7.98 -7.33 3.68
N GLY A 371 -7.54 -7.12 2.44
CA GLY A 371 -6.24 -6.59 2.09
C GLY A 371 -5.17 -7.65 1.89
N THR A 372 -4.24 -7.36 0.97
CA THR A 372 -3.09 -8.22 0.65
C THR A 372 -2.14 -8.44 1.82
N THR A 373 -2.11 -7.51 2.79
CA THR A 373 -1.35 -7.69 4.03
C THR A 373 -1.91 -8.85 4.86
N SER A 374 -3.24 -8.94 4.98
CA SER A 374 -3.90 -10.03 5.70
C SER A 374 -3.65 -11.38 5.02
N VAL A 375 -3.62 -11.39 3.68
CA VAL A 375 -3.23 -12.56 2.89
C VAL A 375 -1.80 -13.00 3.22
N ARG A 376 -0.83 -12.09 3.12
CA ARG A 376 0.58 -12.41 3.41
C ARG A 376 0.77 -12.94 4.83
N THR A 377 0.10 -12.34 5.82
CA THR A 377 0.14 -12.81 7.21
C THR A 377 -0.42 -14.22 7.34
N LEU A 378 -1.62 -14.48 6.82
CA LEU A 378 -2.26 -15.79 6.90
C LEU A 378 -1.50 -16.88 6.13
N GLU A 379 -1.05 -16.60 4.91
CA GLU A 379 -0.28 -17.56 4.10
C GLU A 379 1.11 -17.83 4.69
N THR A 380 1.71 -16.86 5.38
CA THR A 380 2.94 -17.09 6.16
C THR A 380 2.68 -18.01 7.34
N ALA A 381 1.62 -17.74 8.10
CA ALA A 381 1.22 -18.55 9.24
C ALA A 381 0.74 -19.97 8.84
N ALA A 382 0.41 -20.17 7.56
CA ALA A 382 0.00 -21.46 6.99
C ALA A 382 1.12 -22.21 6.24
N ARG A 383 2.39 -21.76 6.31
CA ARG A 383 3.52 -22.40 5.60
C ARG A 383 3.62 -23.90 5.86
N ASP A 384 3.29 -24.34 7.08
CA ASP A 384 3.32 -25.76 7.50
C ASP A 384 2.00 -26.52 7.24
N GLY A 385 1.09 -25.93 6.46
CA GLY A 385 -0.16 -26.56 6.01
C GLY A 385 -1.42 -25.89 6.55
N GLU A 386 -1.46 -25.59 7.85
CA GLU A 386 -2.61 -24.96 8.52
C GLU A 386 -2.18 -23.65 9.19
N VAL A 387 -3.10 -22.69 9.30
CA VAL A 387 -2.85 -21.43 10.01
C VAL A 387 -2.65 -21.70 11.50
N ARG A 388 -1.49 -21.31 12.03
CA ARG A 388 -1.16 -21.39 13.46
C ARG A 388 -0.92 -20.00 14.05
N ALA A 389 -1.00 -19.90 15.37
CA ALA A 389 -0.55 -18.71 16.08
C ALA A 389 0.94 -18.50 15.80
N TRP A 390 1.32 -17.29 15.41
CA TRP A 390 2.67 -16.98 14.96
C TRP A 390 2.93 -15.48 15.06
N SER A 391 4.18 -15.10 15.37
CA SER A 391 4.65 -13.72 15.29
C SER A 391 6.08 -13.71 14.78
N GLY A 392 6.38 -12.76 13.89
CA GLY A 392 7.70 -12.61 13.32
C GLY A 392 7.69 -11.79 12.05
N GLU A 393 8.78 -11.85 11.29
CA GLU A 393 8.88 -11.18 10.00
C GLU A 393 8.37 -12.07 8.87
N THR A 394 7.66 -11.45 7.92
CA THR A 394 7.25 -12.09 6.66
C THR A 394 7.80 -11.33 5.45
N ASP A 395 8.51 -12.08 4.63
CA ASP A 395 9.04 -11.71 3.32
C ASP A 395 8.35 -12.49 2.20
N ILE A 396 7.18 -13.09 2.47
CA ILE A 396 6.53 -13.98 1.51
C ILE A 396 6.21 -13.25 0.19
N PHE A 397 6.69 -13.81 -0.93
CA PHE A 397 6.40 -13.31 -2.27
C PHE A 397 5.36 -14.20 -2.97
N LEU A 398 4.09 -13.80 -2.88
CA LEU A 398 2.98 -14.51 -3.52
C LEU A 398 2.88 -14.09 -4.99
N ARG A 399 3.22 -15.00 -5.92
CA ARG A 399 3.17 -14.80 -7.38
C ARG A 399 2.85 -16.12 -8.09
N PRO A 400 2.27 -16.11 -9.30
CA PRO A 400 2.03 -17.33 -10.06
C PRO A 400 3.32 -18.16 -10.31
N PRO A 401 3.23 -19.49 -10.31
CA PRO A 401 2.15 -20.28 -9.72
C PRO A 401 2.25 -20.27 -8.18
N CYS A 402 1.13 -20.06 -7.49
CA CYS A 402 1.07 -20.14 -6.02
C CYS A 402 -0.22 -20.81 -5.58
N ARG A 403 -0.12 -21.75 -4.64
CA ARG A 403 -1.27 -22.35 -3.97
C ARG A 403 -1.53 -21.62 -2.65
N PHE A 404 -2.70 -21.02 -2.55
CA PHE A 404 -3.20 -20.43 -1.31
C PHE A 404 -3.68 -21.53 -0.38
N ARG A 405 -3.25 -21.48 0.89
CA ARG A 405 -3.58 -22.47 1.92
C ARG A 405 -4.59 -21.92 2.92
N ALA A 406 -4.57 -20.62 3.14
CA ALA A 406 -5.32 -19.97 4.21
C ALA A 406 -6.47 -19.11 3.69
N VAL A 407 -6.39 -18.59 2.47
CA VAL A 407 -7.35 -17.61 1.94
C VAL A 407 -8.20 -18.21 0.81
N ASP A 408 -9.53 -18.05 0.91
CA ASP A 408 -10.50 -18.48 -0.11
C ASP A 408 -11.09 -17.30 -0.91
N ALA A 409 -10.98 -16.08 -0.39
CA ALA A 409 -11.36 -14.88 -1.11
C ALA A 409 -10.57 -13.66 -0.60
N LEU A 410 -10.44 -12.64 -1.44
CA LEU A 410 -9.68 -11.43 -1.14
C LEU A 410 -10.48 -10.18 -1.48
N LEU A 411 -10.72 -9.33 -0.49
CA LEU A 411 -11.13 -7.94 -0.70
C LEU A 411 -9.90 -7.05 -0.77
N THR A 412 -9.66 -6.37 -1.89
CA THR A 412 -8.47 -5.54 -2.12
C THR A 412 -8.78 -4.28 -2.93
N ASN A 413 -7.81 -3.38 -3.09
CA ASN A 413 -7.88 -2.26 -4.03
C ASN A 413 -7.37 -2.68 -5.42
N PHE A 414 -7.37 -1.76 -6.38
CA PHE A 414 -6.63 -1.90 -7.64
C PHE A 414 -5.17 -1.44 -7.48
N HIS A 415 -4.22 -2.20 -8.03
CA HIS A 415 -2.77 -2.10 -7.78
C HIS A 415 -1.96 -1.60 -8.98
N LEU A 416 -0.73 -1.12 -8.79
CA LEU A 416 0.09 -0.56 -9.89
C LEU A 416 0.43 -1.63 -10.93
N PRO A 417 0.60 -1.25 -12.20
CA PRO A 417 1.33 -2.12 -13.13
C PRO A 417 2.70 -2.45 -12.53
N LYS A 418 3.18 -3.67 -12.80
CA LYS A 418 4.51 -4.13 -12.35
C LYS A 418 4.69 -4.11 -10.83
N SER A 419 3.61 -4.27 -10.06
CA SER A 419 3.66 -4.34 -8.60
C SER A 419 3.58 -5.77 -8.07
N THR A 420 4.20 -6.01 -6.91
CA THR A 420 4.09 -7.28 -6.18
C THR A 420 2.64 -7.59 -5.79
N LEU A 421 1.83 -6.56 -5.53
CA LEU A 421 0.41 -6.72 -5.21
C LEU A 421 -0.41 -7.19 -6.43
N LEU A 422 -0.10 -6.70 -7.64
CA LEU A 422 -0.70 -7.19 -8.88
C LEU A 422 -0.34 -8.68 -9.12
N MET A 423 0.89 -9.07 -8.80
CA MET A 423 1.32 -10.48 -8.90
C MET A 423 0.56 -11.35 -7.89
N LEU A 424 0.35 -10.88 -6.65
CA LEU A 424 -0.41 -11.60 -5.63
C LEU A 424 -1.86 -11.85 -6.08
N VAL A 425 -2.57 -10.81 -6.55
CA VAL A 425 -3.96 -11.00 -7.02
C VAL A 425 -4.01 -11.88 -8.27
N SER A 426 -2.99 -11.82 -9.13
CA SER A 426 -2.85 -12.71 -10.29
C SER A 426 -2.63 -14.16 -9.90
N ALA A 427 -1.89 -14.41 -8.80
CA ALA A 427 -1.69 -15.74 -8.27
C ALA A 427 -3.00 -16.35 -7.74
N LEU A 428 -3.90 -15.52 -7.22
CA LEU A 428 -5.18 -15.96 -6.66
C LEU A 428 -6.24 -16.24 -7.74
N ALA A 429 -6.29 -15.43 -8.80
CA ALA A 429 -7.37 -15.45 -9.78
C ALA A 429 -6.96 -15.84 -11.21
N GLY A 430 -5.66 -16.02 -11.45
CA GLY A 430 -5.08 -16.16 -12.79
C GLY A 430 -4.75 -14.80 -13.41
N ARG A 431 -3.55 -14.70 -13.99
CA ARG A 431 -3.01 -13.45 -14.54
C ARG A 431 -3.90 -12.84 -15.63
N GLU A 432 -4.31 -13.64 -16.62
CA GLU A 432 -5.10 -13.15 -17.76
C GLU A 432 -6.47 -12.58 -17.31
N LEU A 433 -7.14 -13.25 -16.37
CA LEU A 433 -8.42 -12.77 -15.83
C LEU A 433 -8.27 -11.45 -15.09
N ILE A 434 -7.22 -11.31 -14.27
CA ILE A 434 -6.94 -10.07 -13.55
C ILE A 434 -6.61 -8.93 -14.52
N LEU A 435 -5.77 -9.15 -15.52
CA LEU A 435 -5.45 -8.11 -16.50
C LEU A 435 -6.69 -7.67 -17.29
N ARG A 436 -7.59 -8.61 -17.63
CA ARG A 436 -8.88 -8.27 -18.23
C ARG A 436 -9.76 -7.44 -17.29
N ALA A 437 -9.87 -7.83 -16.02
CA ALA A 437 -10.62 -7.09 -15.02
C ALA A 437 -10.07 -5.67 -14.82
N TYR A 438 -8.74 -5.50 -14.87
CA TYR A 438 -8.11 -4.18 -14.78
C TYR A 438 -8.36 -3.34 -16.04
N SER A 439 -8.33 -3.93 -17.23
CA SER A 439 -8.70 -3.24 -18.48
C SER A 439 -10.14 -2.73 -18.41
N GLU A 440 -11.08 -3.60 -18.01
CA GLU A 440 -12.49 -3.24 -17.85
C GLU A 440 -12.69 -2.18 -16.76
N ALA A 441 -11.92 -2.25 -15.66
CA ALA A 441 -11.92 -1.24 -14.62
C ALA A 441 -11.49 0.14 -15.17
N ILE A 442 -10.47 0.19 -16.02
CA ILE A 442 -10.00 1.43 -16.68
C ILE A 442 -11.08 1.97 -17.63
N GLU A 443 -11.62 1.12 -18.50
CA GLU A 443 -12.69 1.48 -19.44
C GLU A 443 -13.92 2.03 -18.72
N GLN A 444 -14.29 1.41 -17.60
CA GLN A 444 -15.40 1.83 -16.75
C GLN A 444 -15.03 2.97 -15.78
N ARG A 445 -13.81 3.53 -15.85
CA ARG A 445 -13.31 4.62 -15.00
C ARG A 445 -13.40 4.34 -13.50
N TYR A 446 -13.08 3.12 -13.08
CA TYR A 446 -12.80 2.83 -11.68
C TYR A 446 -11.63 3.69 -11.19
N ARG A 447 -11.66 4.02 -9.91
CA ARG A 447 -10.57 4.72 -9.23
C ARG A 447 -9.59 3.69 -8.66
N PHE A 448 -8.30 3.94 -8.79
CA PHE A 448 -7.24 3.02 -8.39
C PHE A 448 -6.59 3.48 -7.07
N PHE A 449 -5.77 2.62 -6.45
CA PHE A 449 -4.95 2.90 -5.26
C PHE A 449 -5.69 3.00 -3.93
N SER A 450 -4.96 3.48 -2.91
CA SER A 450 -5.37 3.59 -1.52
C SER A 450 -6.77 4.17 -1.31
N TYR A 451 -7.11 5.23 -2.06
CA TYR A 451 -8.39 5.91 -1.96
C TYR A 451 -9.37 5.57 -3.09
N GLY A 452 -8.99 4.61 -3.93
CA GLY A 452 -9.73 4.19 -5.10
C GLY A 452 -10.96 3.37 -4.75
N ASP A 453 -11.33 2.50 -5.67
CA ASP A 453 -12.41 1.54 -5.53
C ASP A 453 -11.88 0.18 -5.07
N ALA A 454 -12.79 -0.75 -4.78
CA ALA A 454 -12.49 -2.07 -4.26
C ALA A 454 -12.73 -3.18 -5.30
N MET A 455 -12.05 -4.30 -5.11
CA MET A 455 -12.22 -5.53 -5.85
C MET A 455 -12.34 -6.70 -4.87
N LEU A 456 -13.37 -7.51 -5.03
CA LEU A 456 -13.53 -8.81 -4.36
C LEU A 456 -13.17 -9.92 -5.34
N ILE A 457 -12.16 -10.72 -5.01
CA ILE A 457 -11.81 -11.93 -5.73
C ILE A 457 -12.38 -13.11 -4.93
N ASP A 458 -13.38 -13.79 -5.48
CA ASP A 458 -13.99 -14.98 -4.87
C ASP A 458 -13.40 -16.24 -5.50
N ALA A 459 -12.30 -16.73 -4.93
CA ALA A 459 -11.46 -17.81 -5.48
C ALA A 459 -11.41 -19.01 -4.52
N PRO A 460 -12.46 -19.86 -4.47
CA PRO A 460 -12.51 -20.96 -3.52
C PRO A 460 -11.31 -21.89 -3.70
N ALA A 461 -10.75 -22.39 -2.59
CA ALA A 461 -9.46 -23.09 -2.49
C ALA A 461 -9.17 -24.21 -3.51
N ASP A 462 -10.19 -24.84 -4.11
CA ASP A 462 -10.00 -25.97 -5.04
C ASP A 462 -9.46 -25.58 -6.44
N MET A 463 -9.06 -24.34 -6.68
CA MET A 463 -8.51 -23.90 -7.98
C MET A 463 -7.03 -24.26 -8.19
N ALA A 464 -6.32 -24.78 -7.19
CA ALA A 464 -4.88 -25.05 -7.28
C ALA A 464 -4.49 -26.31 -8.10
N ASP A 465 -5.48 -27.06 -8.61
CA ASP A 465 -5.27 -28.30 -9.41
C ASP A 465 -5.67 -28.13 -10.91
N GLN A 466 -5.89 -26.91 -11.39
CA GLN A 466 -6.09 -26.59 -12.81
C GLN A 466 -4.99 -25.67 -13.32
#